data_AF-A0A813V9Q9-F1
#
_entry.id   AF-A0A813V9Q9-F1
#
_cell.length_a   1.000
_cell.length_b   1.000
_cell.length_c   1.000
_cell.angle_alpha   90.00
_cell.angle_beta   90.00
_cell.angle_gamma   90.00
#
_symmetry.space_group_name_H-M   'P 1'
#
loop_
_entity.id
_entity.type
_entity.pdbx_description
1 polymer ?
#
loop_
_entity_poly.entity_id
_entity_poly.type
_entity_poly.pdbx_seq_one_letter_code
_entity_poly.pdbx_strand_id
1 'polypeptide(L)'
;MASIFAGSLPLDEQALILTRKNSRANSNATHRRGSREGTISMAHVPPMIHVPFMAEAIAEARAGLAEGGIPIGCVLVRDNQVVARGHNRRIQRNSVILHAEMDCLESGGRQTAAFYKECTLYTTLSPCAMCSGAIRLYGIPRVVIGENKTFHGDEALLKENHVHIDVLNSKECQELLENYIKKNHSIWYEDIGRDTN
;
A
#
# COMPACT_ATOMS: atom_id res chain seq x y z
N MET A 1 37.34 11.53 42.30
CA MET A 1 36.70 10.49 43.13
C MET A 1 35.21 10.50 42.81
N ALA A 2 34.61 9.35 42.49
CA ALA A 2 33.17 9.21 42.33
C ALA A 2 32.62 8.48 43.55
N SER A 3 31.58 9.01 44.19
CA SER A 3 30.99 8.40 45.39
C SER A 3 29.88 7.43 45.01
N ILE A 4 29.86 6.26 45.64
CA ILE A 4 28.82 5.24 45.48
C ILE A 4 27.72 5.53 46.50
N PHE A 5 26.46 5.45 46.07
CA PHE A 5 25.35 5.21 46.98
C PHE A 5 24.47 4.09 46.43
N ALA A 6 24.27 3.06 47.24
CA ALA A 6 23.31 1.99 46.97
C ALA A 6 21.96 2.34 47.61
N GLY A 7 20.86 1.96 46.95
CA GLY A 7 19.49 2.09 47.43
C GLY A 7 18.68 0.86 47.03
N SER A 8 17.78 0.40 47.90
CA SER A 8 17.21 -0.95 47.85
C SER A 8 15.77 -1.01 47.32
N LEU A 9 15.51 -2.02 46.47
CA LEU A 9 14.20 -2.67 46.27
C LEU A 9 13.85 -3.54 47.52
N PRO A 10 12.66 -4.18 47.64
CA PRO A 10 11.48 -4.24 46.75
C PRO A 10 10.25 -3.57 47.45
N LEU A 11 8.94 -3.83 47.24
CA LEU A 11 8.11 -4.90 46.62
C LEU A 11 6.83 -4.30 46.01
N ASP A 12 6.29 -4.93 44.96
CA ASP A 12 4.87 -5.34 44.84
C ASP A 12 4.63 -6.10 43.52
N GLU A 13 4.88 -7.41 43.54
CA GLU A 13 4.46 -8.34 42.48
C GLU A 13 3.89 -9.60 43.15
N GLN A 14 2.81 -10.16 42.58
CA GLN A 14 1.99 -11.30 43.05
C GLN A 14 0.82 -10.98 44.01
N ALA A 15 -0.39 -10.94 43.45
CA ALA A 15 -1.63 -11.32 44.15
C ALA A 15 -2.55 -12.12 43.21
N LEU A 16 -3.12 -13.21 43.74
CA LEU A 16 -3.97 -14.20 43.03
C LEU A 16 -5.28 -13.56 42.51
N ILE A 17 -5.86 -13.95 41.36
CA ILE A 17 -6.51 -15.24 41.03
C ILE A 17 -7.69 -15.58 41.98
N LEU A 18 -8.83 -16.00 41.39
CA LEU A 18 -10.08 -16.50 42.00
C LEU A 18 -11.05 -15.47 42.65
N THR A 19 -12.06 -15.07 41.88
CA THR A 19 -13.46 -15.28 42.29
C THR A 19 -14.24 -16.02 41.19
N ARG A 20 -15.32 -16.73 41.57
CA ARG A 20 -16.04 -17.68 40.69
C ARG A 20 -17.53 -17.34 40.58
N LYS A 21 -18.06 -17.49 39.36
CA LYS A 21 -19.40 -18.02 39.02
C LYS A 21 -20.64 -17.50 39.78
N ASN A 22 -21.49 -16.74 39.08
CA ASN A 22 -22.93 -17.00 38.90
C ASN A 22 -23.50 -16.04 37.83
N SER A 23 -24.56 -16.35 37.07
CA SER A 23 -25.30 -17.62 36.92
C SER A 23 -26.07 -17.71 35.59
N ARG A 24 -26.30 -18.95 35.16
CA ARG A 24 -27.41 -19.49 34.32
C ARG A 24 -28.74 -18.69 34.47
N ALA A 25 -29.66 -18.62 33.51
CA ALA A 25 -29.83 -19.19 32.15
C ALA A 25 -30.61 -18.15 31.28
N ASN A 26 -31.15 -18.36 30.07
CA ASN A 26 -31.41 -19.54 29.20
C ASN A 26 -31.32 -19.08 27.72
N SER A 27 -31.82 -19.69 26.62
CA SER A 27 -32.64 -20.88 26.33
C SER A 27 -32.37 -21.40 24.89
N ASN A 28 -32.84 -22.61 24.57
CA ASN A 28 -32.62 -23.25 23.26
C ASN A 28 -33.42 -22.63 22.10
N ALA A 29 -32.78 -22.54 20.93
CA ALA A 29 -33.43 -22.63 19.61
C ALA A 29 -32.55 -23.50 18.70
N THR A 30 -33.13 -24.51 18.04
CA THR A 30 -32.41 -25.52 17.27
C THR A 30 -32.57 -25.34 15.76
N HIS A 31 -31.60 -25.87 14.98
CA HIS A 31 -31.69 -26.07 13.52
C HIS A 31 -31.65 -24.76 12.67
N ARG A 32 -31.07 -24.70 11.46
CA ARG A 32 -30.47 -25.71 10.57
C ARG A 32 -29.11 -25.22 9.99
N ARG A 33 -28.34 -26.14 9.38
CA ARG A 33 -27.19 -25.78 8.52
C ARG A 33 -27.66 -24.98 7.30
N GLY A 34 -26.86 -23.98 6.90
CA GLY A 34 -27.11 -23.12 5.73
C GLY A 34 -25.82 -22.48 5.21
N SER A 35 -24.74 -23.27 5.09
CA SER A 35 -23.42 -22.78 4.67
C SER A 35 -23.43 -22.25 3.24
N ARG A 36 -23.32 -20.93 3.10
CA ARG A 36 -22.93 -20.23 1.86
C ARG A 36 -21.86 -19.19 2.17
N GLU A 37 -20.72 -19.68 2.64
CA GLU A 37 -19.46 -18.95 2.52
C GLU A 37 -19.16 -18.85 1.03
N GLY A 38 -19.48 -17.71 0.42
CA GLY A 38 -19.14 -17.42 -0.96
C GLY A 38 -17.66 -17.10 -1.05
N THR A 39 -16.81 -18.11 -1.28
CA THR A 39 -15.40 -17.93 -1.62
C THR A 39 -15.29 -17.17 -2.95
N ILE A 40 -15.15 -15.85 -2.85
CA ILE A 40 -14.85 -15.00 -4.00
C ILE A 40 -13.46 -15.39 -4.49
N SER A 41 -13.42 -16.09 -5.64
CA SER A 41 -12.17 -16.49 -6.26
C SER A 41 -11.36 -15.26 -6.66
N MET A 42 -10.11 -15.18 -6.19
CA MET A 42 -9.19 -14.09 -6.52
C MET A 42 -8.79 -14.05 -8.01
N ALA A 43 -9.21 -15.04 -8.81
CA ALA A 43 -8.90 -15.14 -10.23
C ALA A 43 -9.63 -14.12 -11.13
N HIS A 44 -10.71 -13.47 -10.66
CA HIS A 44 -11.33 -12.38 -11.42
C HIS A 44 -12.12 -11.43 -10.52
N VAL A 45 -11.55 -10.25 -10.24
CA VAL A 45 -12.24 -9.16 -9.54
C VAL A 45 -12.87 -8.24 -10.61
N PRO A 46 -14.20 -8.01 -10.62
CA PRO A 46 -14.83 -7.19 -11.66
C PRO A 46 -14.39 -5.72 -11.56
N PRO A 47 -14.15 -5.03 -12.70
CA PRO A 47 -13.43 -3.75 -12.74
C PRO A 47 -14.09 -2.60 -11.98
N MET A 48 -15.40 -2.69 -11.70
CA MET A 48 -16.11 -1.69 -10.88
C MET A 48 -15.57 -1.59 -9.44
N ILE A 49 -14.92 -2.64 -8.91
CA ILE A 49 -14.31 -2.63 -7.57
C ILE A 49 -13.03 -1.79 -7.53
N HIS A 50 -12.34 -1.61 -8.66
CA HIS A 50 -11.09 -0.83 -8.71
C HIS A 50 -11.30 0.68 -8.73
N VAL A 51 -12.46 1.15 -9.21
CA VAL A 51 -12.79 2.59 -9.35
C VAL A 51 -12.58 3.38 -8.04
N PRO A 52 -13.14 2.99 -6.87
CA PRO A 52 -12.92 3.74 -5.63
C PRO A 52 -11.45 3.78 -5.21
N PHE A 53 -10.73 2.65 -5.26
CA PHE A 53 -9.33 2.60 -4.82
C PHE A 53 -8.36 3.31 -5.75
N MET A 54 -8.63 3.33 -7.06
CA MET A 54 -7.87 4.17 -8.00
C MET A 54 -8.16 5.66 -7.79
N ALA A 55 -9.40 6.04 -7.44
CA ALA A 55 -9.70 7.44 -7.09
C ALA A 55 -8.91 7.90 -5.84
N GLU A 56 -8.72 7.02 -4.85
CA GLU A 56 -7.86 7.29 -3.69
C GLU A 56 -6.37 7.44 -4.09
N ALA A 57 -5.85 6.60 -4.99
CA ALA A 57 -4.48 6.75 -5.53
C ALA A 57 -4.32 8.04 -6.35
N ILE A 58 -5.35 8.45 -7.11
CA ILE A 58 -5.38 9.73 -7.83
C ILE A 58 -5.44 10.91 -6.85
N ALA A 59 -6.15 10.78 -5.72
CA ALA A 59 -6.15 11.80 -4.67
C ALA A 59 -4.74 12.01 -4.07
N GLU A 60 -3.99 10.93 -3.83
CA GLU A 60 -2.58 11.01 -3.43
C GLU A 60 -1.71 11.67 -4.52
N ALA A 61 -1.87 11.31 -5.80
CA ALA A 61 -1.15 11.93 -6.91
C ALA A 61 -1.42 13.45 -7.01
N ARG A 62 -2.66 13.87 -6.74
CA ARG A 62 -3.08 15.27 -6.69
C ARG A 62 -2.55 16.00 -5.45
N ALA A 63 -2.42 15.31 -4.31
CA ALA A 63 -1.78 15.85 -3.10
C ALA A 63 -0.29 16.11 -3.35
N GLY A 64 0.46 15.13 -3.87
CA GLY A 64 1.87 15.30 -4.22
C GLY A 64 2.11 16.45 -5.20
N LEU A 65 1.23 16.62 -6.19
CA LEU A 65 1.28 17.76 -7.11
C LEU A 65 1.03 19.11 -6.41
N ALA A 66 0.12 19.16 -5.44
CA ALA A 66 -0.16 20.36 -4.66
C ALA A 66 1.00 20.74 -3.71
N GLU A 67 1.80 19.77 -3.28
CA GLU A 67 3.08 19.98 -2.59
C GLU A 67 4.23 20.39 -3.53
N GLY A 68 4.00 20.46 -4.86
CA GLY A 68 5.02 20.74 -5.87
C GLY A 68 5.82 19.52 -6.36
N GLY A 69 5.48 18.32 -5.88
CA GLY A 69 6.08 17.05 -6.29
C GLY A 69 5.55 16.49 -7.60
N ILE A 70 5.98 15.26 -7.92
CA ILE A 70 5.61 14.54 -9.14
C ILE A 70 4.24 13.87 -8.92
N PRO A 71 3.28 13.97 -9.86
CA PRO A 71 1.90 13.52 -9.66
C PRO A 71 1.74 12.01 -9.86
N ILE A 72 2.38 11.22 -9.00
CA ILE A 72 2.20 9.77 -8.94
C ILE A 72 1.77 9.43 -7.52
N GLY A 73 0.69 8.66 -7.39
CA GLY A 73 0.07 8.30 -6.12
C GLY A 73 -0.23 6.81 -6.05
N CYS A 74 -0.30 6.29 -4.83
CA CYS A 74 -0.44 4.87 -4.56
C CYS A 74 -1.20 4.61 -3.26
N VAL A 75 -2.05 3.57 -3.26
CA VAL A 75 -2.70 3.05 -2.05
C VAL A 75 -2.57 1.53 -1.95
N LEU A 76 -2.34 1.04 -0.74
CA LEU A 76 -2.33 -0.39 -0.42
C LEU A 76 -3.69 -0.75 0.18
N VAL A 77 -4.33 -1.79 -0.36
CA VAL A 77 -5.69 -2.20 0.03
C VAL A 77 -5.69 -3.64 0.53
N ARG A 78 -6.27 -3.88 1.70
CA ARG A 78 -6.49 -5.21 2.29
C ARG A 78 -7.91 -5.26 2.87
N ASP A 79 -8.60 -6.39 2.78
CA ASP A 79 -9.98 -6.57 3.26
C ASP A 79 -10.98 -5.48 2.77
N ASN A 80 -10.78 -4.99 1.53
CA ASN A 80 -11.54 -3.89 0.91
C ASN A 80 -11.45 -2.55 1.70
N GLN A 81 -10.34 -2.33 2.41
CA GLN A 81 -10.00 -1.08 3.10
C GLN A 81 -8.62 -0.58 2.67
N VAL A 82 -8.44 0.73 2.56
CA VAL A 82 -7.11 1.33 2.35
C VAL A 82 -6.33 1.25 3.66
N VAL A 83 -5.23 0.51 3.66
CA VAL A 83 -4.38 0.26 4.83
C VAL A 83 -3.06 1.05 4.80
N ALA A 84 -2.65 1.56 3.64
CA ALA A 84 -1.52 2.48 3.49
C ALA A 84 -1.71 3.39 2.27
N ARG A 85 -1.04 4.55 2.26
CA ARG A 85 -1.21 5.64 1.27
C ARG A 85 0.10 6.37 1.04
N GLY A 86 0.42 6.73 -0.19
CA GLY A 86 1.59 7.57 -0.46
C GLY A 86 1.62 8.13 -1.87
N HIS A 87 2.52 9.06 -2.09
CA HIS A 87 2.77 9.67 -3.39
C HIS A 87 4.25 9.98 -3.56
N ASN A 88 4.69 10.32 -4.77
CA ASN A 88 6.11 10.61 -4.98
C ASN A 88 6.55 11.80 -4.09
N ARG A 89 7.59 11.57 -3.27
CA ARG A 89 8.17 12.55 -2.33
C ARG A 89 9.57 13.01 -2.75
N ARG A 90 10.01 12.79 -3.98
CA ARG A 90 11.36 13.14 -4.46
C ARG A 90 11.71 14.57 -4.10
N ILE A 91 10.86 15.52 -4.51
CA ILE A 91 11.07 16.95 -4.27
C ILE A 91 10.87 17.28 -2.79
N GLN A 92 9.77 16.82 -2.20
CA GLN A 92 9.34 17.22 -0.85
C GLN A 92 10.22 16.67 0.29
N ARG A 93 11.02 15.64 0.00
CA ARG A 93 11.97 15.03 0.95
C ARG A 93 13.42 15.00 0.44
N ASN A 94 13.72 15.56 -0.73
CA ASN A 94 15.00 15.42 -1.43
C ASN A 94 15.45 13.94 -1.50
N SER A 95 14.53 13.06 -1.91
CA SER A 95 14.67 11.60 -1.80
C SER A 95 14.83 10.92 -3.15
N VAL A 96 15.83 10.04 -3.24
CA VAL A 96 16.11 9.24 -4.45
C VAL A 96 15.36 7.91 -4.51
N ILE A 97 14.59 7.56 -3.46
CA ILE A 97 13.86 6.28 -3.35
C ILE A 97 12.35 6.42 -3.08
N LEU A 98 11.84 7.58 -2.65
CA LEU A 98 10.42 7.75 -2.32
C LEU A 98 9.57 8.03 -3.57
N HIS A 99 9.53 7.05 -4.47
CA HIS A 99 8.44 6.87 -5.43
C HIS A 99 7.12 6.56 -4.69
N ALA A 100 5.98 6.71 -5.37
CA ALA A 100 4.67 6.61 -4.73
C ALA A 100 4.41 5.25 -4.05
N GLU A 101 4.83 4.16 -4.68
CA GLU A 101 4.73 2.81 -4.11
C GLU A 101 5.62 2.64 -2.87
N MET A 102 6.77 3.32 -2.84
CA MET A 102 7.71 3.25 -1.72
C MET A 102 7.24 4.10 -0.54
N ASP A 103 6.72 5.32 -0.78
CA ASP A 103 6.06 6.17 0.24
C ASP A 103 4.82 5.46 0.82
N CYS A 104 4.04 4.79 -0.05
CA CYS A 104 2.88 4.00 0.35
C CYS A 104 3.26 2.79 1.21
N LEU A 105 4.31 2.04 0.86
CA LEU A 105 4.79 0.91 1.68
C LEU A 105 5.36 1.37 3.03
N GLU A 106 6.10 2.47 3.07
CA GLU A 106 6.67 3.05 4.30
C GLU A 106 5.56 3.57 5.23
N SER A 107 4.53 4.26 4.70
CA SER A 107 3.41 4.78 5.48
C SER A 107 2.58 3.69 6.18
N GLY A 108 2.55 2.47 5.62
CA GLY A 108 1.90 1.30 6.21
C GLY A 108 2.66 0.72 7.41
N GLY A 109 3.90 1.19 7.64
CA GLY A 109 4.76 0.77 8.73
C GLY A 109 5.19 -0.69 8.66
N ARG A 110 5.70 -1.20 9.78
CA ARG A 110 6.21 -2.58 9.89
C ARG A 110 5.08 -3.60 9.93
N GLN A 111 4.82 -4.26 8.80
CA GLN A 111 3.84 -5.35 8.69
C GLN A 111 4.52 -6.72 8.57
N THR A 112 3.71 -7.80 8.62
CA THR A 112 4.20 -9.18 8.42
C THR A 112 4.20 -9.58 6.95
N ALA A 113 5.01 -10.58 6.58
CA ALA A 113 4.99 -11.16 5.23
C ALA A 113 3.69 -11.92 4.88
N ALA A 114 2.76 -12.08 5.83
CA ALA A 114 1.42 -12.59 5.55
C ALA A 114 0.47 -11.46 5.14
N PHE A 115 0.53 -10.31 5.82
CA PHE A 115 -0.28 -9.12 5.53
C PHE A 115 -0.19 -8.70 4.06
N TYR A 116 1.02 -8.56 3.51
CA TYR A 116 1.22 -8.14 2.11
C TYR A 116 0.66 -9.14 1.08
N LYS A 117 0.59 -10.43 1.41
CA LYS A 117 0.04 -11.49 0.54
C LYS A 117 -1.49 -11.44 0.42
N GLU A 118 -2.14 -10.67 1.27
CA GLU A 118 -3.59 -10.43 1.26
C GLU A 118 -3.94 -9.05 0.67
N CYS A 119 -2.92 -8.27 0.27
CA CYS A 119 -3.09 -6.93 -0.27
C CYS A 119 -3.30 -6.90 -1.80
N THR A 120 -3.86 -5.80 -2.28
CA THR A 120 -3.73 -5.32 -3.66
C THR A 120 -3.16 -3.92 -3.63
N LEU A 121 -2.12 -3.64 -4.41
CA LEU A 121 -1.53 -2.32 -4.55
C LEU A 121 -2.16 -1.59 -5.75
N TYR A 122 -2.58 -0.35 -5.56
CA TYR A 122 -3.12 0.51 -6.61
C TYR A 122 -2.14 1.66 -6.83
N THR A 123 -1.55 1.79 -8.02
CA THR A 123 -0.63 2.89 -8.37
C THR A 123 -1.14 3.61 -9.62
N THR A 124 -1.02 4.94 -9.67
CA THR A 124 -1.51 5.73 -10.80
C THR A 124 -0.70 5.48 -12.09
N LEU A 125 0.54 5.00 -11.98
CA LEU A 125 1.49 4.79 -13.08
C LEU A 125 2.05 3.36 -13.05
N SER A 126 2.54 2.86 -14.19
CA SER A 126 3.31 1.62 -14.24
C SER A 126 4.54 1.66 -13.31
N PRO A 127 4.70 0.70 -12.38
CA PRO A 127 5.79 0.72 -11.41
C PRO A 127 7.16 0.52 -12.08
N CYS A 128 8.16 1.32 -11.69
CA CYS A 128 9.54 1.16 -12.15
C CYS A 128 10.19 -0.11 -11.55
N ALA A 129 11.38 -0.50 -12.02
CA ALA A 129 12.08 -1.71 -11.54
C ALA A 129 12.30 -1.75 -10.01
N MET A 130 12.51 -0.60 -9.35
CA MET A 130 12.58 -0.50 -7.89
C MET A 130 11.23 -0.87 -7.23
N CYS A 131 10.14 -0.25 -7.68
CA CYS A 131 8.80 -0.48 -7.16
C CYS A 131 8.31 -1.91 -7.44
N SER A 132 8.52 -2.42 -8.66
CA SER A 132 8.26 -3.82 -9.02
C SER A 132 9.08 -4.80 -8.16
N GLY A 133 10.35 -4.48 -7.88
CA GLY A 133 11.20 -5.23 -6.95
C GLY A 133 10.66 -5.25 -5.52
N ALA A 134 10.17 -4.13 -5.00
CA ALA A 134 9.56 -4.05 -3.67
C ALA A 134 8.24 -4.84 -3.58
N ILE A 135 7.35 -4.67 -4.56
CA ILE A 135 6.10 -5.45 -4.70
C ILE A 135 6.40 -6.95 -4.69
N ARG A 136 7.43 -7.36 -5.44
CA ARG A 136 7.91 -8.75 -5.53
C ARG A 136 8.56 -9.26 -4.23
N LEU A 137 9.28 -8.41 -3.51
CA LEU A 137 9.94 -8.74 -2.24
C LEU A 137 8.90 -9.04 -1.14
N TYR A 138 7.89 -8.18 -1.00
CA TYR A 138 6.82 -8.35 -0.03
C TYR A 138 5.77 -9.41 -0.47
N GLY A 139 5.73 -9.77 -1.75
CA GLY A 139 4.87 -10.83 -2.28
C GLY A 139 3.41 -10.39 -2.42
N ILE A 140 3.19 -9.13 -2.82
CA ILE A 140 1.84 -8.59 -3.06
C ILE A 140 1.28 -9.24 -4.35
N PRO A 141 0.16 -9.96 -4.30
CA PRO A 141 -0.29 -10.82 -5.41
C PRO A 141 -0.98 -10.07 -6.57
N ARG A 142 -1.41 -8.81 -6.37
CA ARG A 142 -2.07 -8.00 -7.41
C ARG A 142 -1.62 -6.54 -7.38
N VAL A 143 -1.38 -6.00 -8.56
CA VAL A 143 -1.14 -4.58 -8.81
C VAL A 143 -2.19 -4.06 -9.80
N VAL A 144 -2.82 -2.94 -9.48
CA VAL A 144 -3.77 -2.25 -10.35
C VAL A 144 -3.13 -0.93 -10.78
N ILE A 145 -2.93 -0.76 -12.08
CA ILE A 145 -2.19 0.34 -12.68
C ILE A 145 -3.18 1.32 -13.31
N GLY A 146 -3.07 2.60 -12.98
CA GLY A 146 -3.85 3.67 -13.60
C GLY A 146 -3.57 3.77 -15.09
N GLU A 147 -2.32 4.04 -15.47
CA GLU A 147 -1.86 4.07 -16.87
C GLU A 147 -0.39 3.64 -17.01
N ASN A 148 0.00 3.24 -18.23
CA ASN A 148 1.34 2.73 -18.56
C ASN A 148 1.87 3.21 -19.92
N LYS A 149 1.43 4.41 -20.35
CA LYS A 149 1.70 5.03 -21.66
C LYS A 149 2.68 6.19 -21.57
N THR A 150 2.59 7.04 -20.54
CA THR A 150 3.62 8.07 -20.31
C THR A 150 4.94 7.45 -19.87
N PHE A 151 4.84 6.35 -19.12
CA PHE A 151 5.92 5.49 -18.70
C PHE A 151 5.45 4.04 -18.69
N HIS A 152 6.20 3.16 -19.36
CA HIS A 152 6.07 1.72 -19.18
C HIS A 152 7.23 1.26 -18.29
N GLY A 153 6.89 0.79 -17.10
CA GLY A 153 7.84 0.32 -16.10
C GLY A 153 8.11 -1.17 -16.23
N ASP A 154 8.54 -1.79 -15.14
CA ASP A 154 8.87 -3.22 -15.13
C ASP A 154 7.64 -4.07 -14.77
N GLU A 155 6.64 -4.07 -15.65
CA GLU A 155 5.52 -4.99 -15.59
C GLU A 155 5.93 -6.44 -15.90
N ALA A 156 7.06 -6.64 -16.58
CA ALA A 156 7.55 -7.95 -16.99
C ALA A 156 7.99 -8.78 -15.76
N LEU A 157 8.86 -8.22 -14.91
CA LEU A 157 9.30 -8.83 -13.65
C LEU A 157 8.11 -9.26 -12.76
N LEU A 158 7.05 -8.44 -12.72
CA LEU A 158 5.84 -8.73 -11.97
C LEU A 158 5.05 -9.92 -12.58
N LYS A 159 4.83 -9.92 -13.89
CA LYS A 159 4.13 -11.01 -14.62
C LYS A 159 4.89 -12.34 -14.53
N GLU A 160 6.21 -12.31 -14.71
CA GLU A 160 7.10 -13.48 -14.59
C GLU A 160 7.03 -14.12 -13.19
N ASN A 161 6.83 -13.29 -12.16
CA ASN A 161 6.69 -13.73 -10.77
C ASN A 161 5.22 -13.89 -10.32
N HIS A 162 4.30 -14.06 -11.27
CA HIS A 162 2.89 -14.41 -11.06
C HIS A 162 2.05 -13.36 -10.31
N VAL A 163 2.46 -12.09 -10.33
CA VAL A 163 1.64 -10.98 -9.85
C VAL A 163 0.57 -10.65 -10.89
N HIS A 164 -0.70 -10.59 -10.47
CA HIS A 164 -1.82 -10.20 -11.32
C HIS A 164 -1.74 -8.69 -11.61
N ILE A 165 -1.87 -8.29 -12.88
CA ILE A 165 -1.78 -6.88 -13.28
C ILE A 165 -3.04 -6.47 -14.05
N ASP A 166 -3.72 -5.46 -13.53
CA ASP A 166 -4.92 -4.85 -14.14
C ASP A 166 -4.59 -3.41 -14.56
N VAL A 167 -4.54 -3.14 -15.88
CA VAL A 167 -4.23 -1.78 -16.41
C VAL A 167 -5.52 -1.06 -16.80
N LEU A 168 -5.92 -0.07 -16.01
CA LEU A 168 -7.21 0.60 -16.13
C LEU A 168 -7.30 1.59 -17.30
N ASN A 169 -6.17 1.97 -17.92
CA ASN A 169 -6.10 2.96 -19.01
C ASN A 169 -6.74 4.31 -18.64
N SER A 170 -6.54 4.74 -17.39
CA SER A 170 -7.08 5.99 -16.84
C SER A 170 -6.53 7.21 -17.57
N LYS A 171 -7.42 7.89 -18.31
CA LYS A 171 -7.13 9.20 -18.91
C LYS A 171 -6.73 10.23 -17.87
N GLU A 172 -7.34 10.20 -16.69
CA GLU A 172 -7.03 11.15 -15.62
C GLU A 172 -5.59 11.01 -15.13
N CYS A 173 -5.10 9.78 -14.95
CA CYS A 173 -3.68 9.54 -14.62
C CYS A 173 -2.77 10.03 -15.75
N GLN A 174 -3.08 9.66 -17.00
CA GLN A 174 -2.27 9.99 -18.17
C GLN A 174 -2.18 11.50 -18.37
N GLU A 175 -3.31 12.21 -18.35
CA GLU A 175 -3.39 13.66 -18.51
C GLU A 175 -2.70 14.40 -17.35
N LEU A 176 -2.82 13.92 -16.11
CA LEU A 176 -2.18 14.53 -14.95
C LEU A 176 -0.64 14.49 -15.06
N LEU A 177 -0.08 13.32 -15.40
CA LEU A 177 1.37 13.14 -15.52
C LEU A 177 1.92 13.76 -16.81
N GLU A 178 1.25 13.62 -17.96
CA GLU A 178 1.63 14.33 -19.19
C GLU A 178 1.75 15.85 -18.96
N ASN A 179 0.79 16.46 -18.26
CA ASN A 179 0.78 17.90 -18.00
C ASN A 179 1.84 18.35 -16.99
N TYR A 180 2.41 17.42 -16.22
CA TYR A 180 3.61 17.65 -15.40
C TYR A 180 4.88 17.52 -16.22
N ILE A 181 5.04 16.43 -16.99
CA ILE A 181 6.23 16.20 -17.84
C ILE A 181 6.45 17.35 -18.84
N LYS A 182 5.36 17.87 -19.44
CA LYS A 182 5.40 19.03 -20.36
C LYS A 182 5.93 20.34 -19.72
N LYS A 183 5.99 20.42 -18.39
CA LYS A 183 6.46 21.59 -17.62
C LYS A 183 7.78 21.33 -16.88
N ASN A 184 7.99 20.09 -16.42
CA ASN A 184 9.03 19.69 -15.48
C ASN A 184 9.89 18.55 -16.05
N HIS A 185 10.27 18.67 -17.33
CA HIS A 185 10.89 17.59 -18.11
C HIS A 185 12.15 17.00 -17.45
N SER A 186 13.06 17.84 -16.94
CA SER A 186 14.27 17.39 -16.24
C SER A 186 13.97 16.66 -14.93
N ILE A 187 13.04 17.16 -14.13
CA ILE A 187 12.63 16.54 -12.86
C ILE A 187 12.01 15.15 -13.10
N TRP A 188 11.24 14.99 -14.18
CA TRP A 188 10.71 13.69 -14.57
C TRP A 188 11.82 12.70 -14.95
N TYR A 189 12.79 13.13 -15.76
CA TYR A 189 13.90 12.27 -16.19
C TYR A 189 14.80 11.87 -15.01
N GLU A 190 15.07 12.79 -14.08
CA GLU A 190 15.75 12.52 -12.80
C GLU A 190 15.03 11.44 -11.99
N ASP A 191 13.69 11.45 -11.96
CA ASP A 191 12.89 10.50 -11.19
C ASP A 191 12.96 9.07 -11.70
N ILE A 192 13.11 8.89 -13.02
CA ILE A 192 13.30 7.59 -13.67
C ILE A 192 14.77 7.23 -13.93
N GLY A 193 15.72 8.00 -13.38
CA GLY A 193 17.16 7.74 -13.46
C GLY A 193 17.73 7.89 -14.87
N ARG A 194 17.35 8.95 -15.60
CA ARG A 194 17.81 9.25 -16.96
C ARG A 194 18.24 10.71 -17.10
N ASP A 195 19.16 10.96 -18.02
CA ASP A 195 19.57 12.32 -18.39
C ASP A 195 18.63 12.93 -19.45
N THR A 196 18.47 14.25 -19.42
CA THR A 196 17.84 15.00 -20.53
C THR A 196 18.88 15.32 -21.60
N ASN A 197 18.81 14.60 -22.71
CA ASN A 197 19.50 14.93 -23.97
C ASN A 197 18.84 16.11 -24.69
#